data_AF-A0A182Y0E4-F1
#
_entry.id   AF-A0A182Y0E4-F1
#
_cell.length_a   1.000
_cell.length_b   1.000
_cell.length_c   1.000
_cell.angle_alpha   90.00
_cell.angle_beta   90.00
_cell.angle_gamma   90.00
#
_symmetry.space_group_name_H-M   'P 1'
#
loop_
_entity.id
_entity.type
_entity.pdbx_description
1 polymer ?
#
loop_
_entity_poly.entity_id
_entity_poly.type
_entity_poly.pdbx_seq_one_letter_code
_entity_poly.pdbx_strand_id
1 'polypeptide(L)'
;MYGQPQLIPGVVRKASVALPTTPSCNVNNAKAPTPHHGLIHGSIKPATSTVSFLQKPTTASVPVPSPETTTNTDQLTNQAVDEILRETRLGKLRADEYGSTAWRPCPLRKTNKRFLNRTLLSMVNHNNRVKQKTSHRSRLKLTELVRKGSEDRQKKESKTSKANTNKETDKPFPVINLIDDSD
;
A
#
# COMPACT_ATOMS: atom_id res chain seq x y z
N MET A 1 -37.47 -12.86 29.72
CA MET A 1 -37.74 -12.73 28.27
C MET A 1 -36.90 -11.59 27.72
N TYR A 2 -35.64 -11.85 27.37
CA TYR A 2 -34.75 -10.82 26.81
C TYR A 2 -34.98 -10.73 25.30
N GLY A 3 -35.70 -9.70 24.87
CA GLY A 3 -35.94 -9.44 23.44
C GLY A 3 -34.65 -8.96 22.77
N GLN A 4 -34.29 -9.59 21.64
CA GLN A 4 -33.22 -9.07 20.78
C GLN A 4 -33.65 -7.71 20.20
N PRO A 5 -32.81 -6.66 20.27
CA PRO A 5 -33.12 -5.39 19.64
C PRO A 5 -33.04 -5.53 18.12
N GLN A 6 -34.12 -5.17 17.43
CA GLN A 6 -34.17 -5.16 15.97
C GLN A 6 -33.23 -4.08 15.40
N LEU A 7 -32.36 -4.47 14.47
CA LEU A 7 -31.51 -3.53 13.74
C LEU A 7 -32.32 -2.82 12.65
N ILE A 8 -32.39 -1.49 12.73
CA ILE A 8 -32.97 -0.64 11.68
C ILE A 8 -31.88 -0.39 10.62
N PRO A 9 -32.12 -0.74 9.33
CA PRO A 9 -31.15 -0.50 8.26
C PRO A 9 -30.80 0.98 8.11
N GLY A 10 -29.50 1.30 8.03
CA GLY A 10 -28.99 2.66 7.78
C GLY A 10 -28.61 3.47 9.03
N VAL A 11 -28.91 2.99 10.24
CA VAL A 11 -28.54 3.68 11.49
C VAL A 11 -27.35 2.98 12.16
N VAL A 12 -26.17 3.60 12.12
CA VAL A 12 -24.98 3.11 12.86
C VAL A 12 -25.02 3.67 14.27
N ARG A 13 -25.31 2.82 15.28
CA ARG A 13 -25.19 3.21 16.69
C ARG A 13 -23.72 3.13 17.14
N LYS A 14 -23.22 4.16 17.83
CA LYS A 14 -21.95 4.14 18.54
C LYS A 14 -22.08 3.19 19.74
N ALA A 15 -21.18 2.22 19.86
CA ALA A 15 -21.15 1.31 21.01
C ALA A 15 -20.76 2.08 22.28
N SER A 16 -21.59 2.00 23.32
CA SER A 16 -21.23 2.46 24.66
C SER A 16 -20.35 1.39 25.31
N VAL A 17 -19.08 1.71 25.53
CA VAL A 17 -18.16 0.90 26.32
C VAL A 17 -18.57 1.02 27.79
N ALA A 18 -19.04 -0.06 28.40
CA ALA A 18 -19.23 -0.11 29.84
C ALA A 18 -17.85 -0.13 30.53
N LEU A 19 -17.63 0.79 31.46
CA LEU A 19 -16.46 0.76 32.34
C LEU A 19 -16.52 -0.51 33.20
N PRO A 20 -15.44 -1.29 33.32
CA PRO A 20 -15.37 -2.33 34.32
C PRO A 20 -15.23 -1.72 35.72
N THR A 21 -16.20 -1.99 36.58
CA THR A 21 -16.10 -1.80 38.03
C THR A 21 -14.90 -2.57 38.57
N THR A 22 -14.01 -1.89 39.28
CA THR A 22 -12.85 -2.49 39.94
C THR A 22 -13.28 -3.47 41.03
N PRO A 23 -12.77 -4.72 41.07
CA PRO A 23 -12.89 -5.55 42.25
C PRO A 23 -11.92 -5.06 43.33
N SER A 24 -12.48 -4.72 44.49
CA SER A 24 -11.77 -4.47 45.75
C SER A 24 -10.88 -5.68 46.09
N CYS A 25 -9.56 -5.53 46.05
CA CYS A 25 -8.63 -6.57 46.49
C CYS A 25 -8.24 -6.32 47.95
N ASN A 26 -8.64 -7.27 48.79
CA ASN A 26 -8.32 -7.40 50.19
C ASN A 26 -6.81 -7.70 50.35
N VAL A 27 -6.13 -6.94 51.21
CA VAL A 27 -4.70 -7.06 51.50
C VAL A 27 -4.53 -8.12 52.58
N ASN A 28 -4.13 -9.35 52.23
CA ASN A 28 -3.55 -10.29 53.20
C ASN A 28 -2.67 -11.35 52.50
N ASN A 29 -1.37 -11.27 52.79
CA ASN A 29 -0.35 -12.31 52.82
C ASN A 29 -0.52 -13.57 51.94
N ALA A 30 0.24 -13.64 50.85
CA ALA A 30 0.77 -14.90 50.35
C ALA A 30 2.14 -14.70 49.69
N LYS A 31 3.09 -15.52 50.14
CA LYS A 31 4.50 -15.63 49.75
C LYS A 31 4.67 -15.70 48.22
N ALA A 32 5.52 -14.84 47.67
CA ALA A 32 5.81 -14.78 46.23
C ALA A 32 6.47 -16.08 45.71
N PRO A 33 5.92 -16.74 44.69
CA PRO A 33 6.66 -17.69 43.87
C PRO A 33 7.47 -16.90 42.85
N THR A 34 8.78 -17.15 42.83
CA THR A 34 9.69 -16.64 41.81
C THR A 34 9.18 -16.98 40.40
N PRO A 35 9.04 -16.03 39.47
CA PRO A 35 8.79 -16.37 38.09
C PRO A 35 10.09 -16.94 37.52
N HIS A 36 10.09 -18.25 37.26
CA HIS A 36 11.08 -18.89 36.43
C HIS A 36 11.01 -18.22 35.04
N HIS A 37 11.87 -17.25 34.80
CA HIS A 37 11.97 -16.55 33.53
C HIS A 37 12.32 -17.58 32.46
N GLY A 38 11.34 -17.92 31.62
CA GLY A 38 11.59 -18.61 30.37
C GLY A 38 12.56 -17.79 29.55
N LEU A 39 13.79 -18.28 29.43
CA LEU A 39 14.79 -17.77 28.50
C LEU A 39 14.23 -17.94 27.08
N ILE A 40 13.75 -16.85 26.49
CA ILE A 40 13.48 -16.81 25.06
C ILE A 40 14.84 -16.85 24.35
N HIS A 41 15.22 -18.00 23.81
CA HIS A 41 16.40 -18.13 22.96
C HIS A 41 16.37 -17.08 21.85
N GLY A 42 17.41 -16.23 21.78
CA GLY A 42 17.57 -15.18 20.78
C GLY A 42 17.10 -13.77 21.19
N SER A 43 16.67 -13.56 22.44
CA SER A 43 16.37 -12.22 22.95
C SER A 43 17.66 -11.48 23.35
N ILE A 44 18.20 -10.68 22.43
CA ILE A 44 19.29 -9.73 22.75
C ILE A 44 18.63 -8.48 23.34
N LYS A 45 18.82 -8.25 24.65
CA LYS A 45 18.46 -6.97 25.27
C LYS A 45 19.39 -5.88 24.71
N PRO A 46 18.88 -4.69 24.32
CA PRO A 46 19.76 -3.57 24.04
C PRO A 46 20.50 -3.20 25.33
N ALA A 47 21.83 -3.31 25.31
CA ALA A 47 22.66 -2.75 26.36
C ALA A 47 22.41 -1.24 26.38
N THR A 48 21.91 -0.72 27.50
CA THR A 48 21.87 0.71 27.74
C THR A 48 23.31 1.20 27.79
N SER A 49 23.77 1.85 26.72
CA SER A 49 25.04 2.54 26.66
C SER A 49 24.96 3.77 27.56
N THR A 50 25.30 3.59 28.83
CA THR A 50 25.66 4.71 29.71
C THR A 50 26.96 5.27 29.17
N VAL A 51 26.88 6.29 28.30
CA VAL A 51 28.04 7.06 27.87
C VAL A 51 28.47 7.92 29.05
N SER A 52 29.33 7.39 29.91
CA SER A 52 30.07 8.18 30.87
C SER A 52 31.12 8.98 30.12
N PHE A 53 30.82 10.25 29.84
CA PHE A 53 31.84 11.24 29.52
C PHE A 53 32.72 11.44 30.75
N LEU A 54 33.77 10.63 30.87
CA LEU A 54 34.89 10.93 31.75
C LEU A 54 35.92 11.69 30.91
N GLN A 55 35.80 13.02 30.89
CA GLN A 55 36.88 13.89 30.47
C GLN A 55 38.03 13.73 31.47
N LYS A 56 39.12 13.11 31.03
CA LYS A 56 40.43 13.27 31.67
C LYS A 56 41.31 14.08 30.72
N PRO A 57 41.69 15.33 31.05
CA PRO A 57 42.72 16.03 30.32
C PRO A 57 44.07 15.47 30.78
N THR A 58 44.56 14.44 30.10
CA THR A 58 45.98 14.08 30.19
C THR A 58 46.66 14.80 29.04
N THR A 59 47.43 15.82 29.38
CA THR A 59 48.45 16.46 28.55
C THR A 59 49.25 15.42 27.76
N ALA A 60 48.94 15.28 26.47
CA ALA A 60 49.73 14.49 25.54
C ALA A 60 50.85 15.37 25.01
N SER A 61 52.07 15.08 25.46
CA SER A 61 53.30 15.54 24.83
C SER A 61 53.29 15.11 23.38
N VAL A 62 53.54 16.07 22.48
CA VAL A 62 53.79 15.84 21.06
C VAL A 62 54.89 14.79 20.88
N PRO A 63 54.64 13.66 20.19
CA PRO A 63 55.70 12.88 19.58
C PRO A 63 55.78 13.26 18.10
N VAL A 64 56.88 13.94 17.79
CA VAL A 64 57.63 13.97 16.52
C VAL A 64 57.07 13.06 15.39
N PRO A 65 56.85 13.58 14.16
CA PRO A 65 56.41 12.77 13.04
C PRO A 65 57.54 11.83 12.57
N SER A 66 57.29 10.52 12.65
CA SER A 66 58.12 9.47 12.04
C SER A 66 57.50 9.04 10.70
N PRO A 67 58.22 9.06 9.56
CA PRO A 67 57.65 8.92 8.22
C PRO A 67 57.69 7.47 7.70
N GLU A 68 57.10 6.49 8.39
CA GLU A 68 57.23 5.08 7.96
C GLU A 68 55.96 4.25 8.27
N THR A 69 54.75 4.74 7.94
CA THR A 69 53.50 3.92 7.88
C THR A 69 52.36 4.56 7.04
N THR A 70 52.70 5.36 6.04
CA THR A 70 51.73 6.19 5.28
C THR A 70 50.95 5.40 4.21
N THR A 71 51.53 4.34 3.63
CA THR A 71 50.89 3.64 2.50
C THR A 71 49.61 2.88 2.87
N ASN A 72 49.56 2.24 4.04
CA ASN A 72 48.36 1.52 4.50
C ASN A 72 47.27 2.48 5.02
N THR A 73 47.66 3.59 5.65
CA THR A 73 46.72 4.60 6.14
C THR A 73 46.07 5.34 4.98
N ASP A 74 46.80 5.59 3.90
CA ASP A 74 46.27 6.16 2.65
C ASP A 74 45.28 5.21 1.96
N GLN A 75 45.53 3.90 1.95
CA GLN A 75 44.56 2.93 1.41
C GLN A 75 43.29 2.83 2.25
N LEU A 76 43.43 2.76 3.58
CA LEU A 76 42.30 2.72 4.51
C LEU A 76 41.47 4.01 4.44
N THR A 77 42.10 5.17 4.31
CA THR A 77 41.41 6.45 4.17
C THR A 77 40.69 6.56 2.84
N ASN A 78 41.31 6.14 1.73
CA ASN A 78 40.65 6.09 0.43
C ASN A 78 39.43 5.15 0.45
N GLN A 79 39.57 3.97 1.05
CA GLN A 79 38.46 3.03 1.23
C GLN A 79 37.33 3.63 2.07
N ALA A 80 37.66 4.35 3.15
CA ALA A 80 36.67 5.02 3.99
C ALA A 80 35.94 6.14 3.23
N VAL A 81 36.65 6.92 2.42
CA VAL A 81 36.04 7.96 1.57
C VAL A 81 35.06 7.34 0.57
N ASP A 82 35.47 6.26 -0.10
CA ASP A 82 34.62 5.55 -1.05
C ASP A 82 33.36 4.98 -0.39
N GLU A 83 33.49 4.41 0.81
CA GLU A 83 32.36 3.92 1.58
C GLU A 83 31.39 5.05 1.97
N ILE A 84 31.89 6.18 2.47
CA ILE A 84 31.07 7.35 2.81
C ILE A 84 30.31 7.85 1.57
N LEU A 85 30.96 7.95 0.42
CA LEU A 85 30.33 8.38 -0.82
C LEU A 85 29.26 7.39 -1.29
N ARG A 86 29.52 6.09 -1.19
CA ARG A 86 28.55 5.02 -1.49
C ARG A 86 27.32 5.12 -0.60
N GLU A 87 27.51 5.26 0.71
CA GLU A 87 26.41 5.36 1.68
C GLU A 87 25.62 6.66 1.52
N THR A 88 26.29 7.77 1.20
CA THR A 88 25.64 9.05 0.91
C THR A 88 24.73 8.95 -0.31
N ARG A 89 25.19 8.30 -1.39
CA ARG A 89 24.35 8.04 -2.58
C ARG A 89 23.15 7.18 -2.23
N LEU A 90 23.35 6.11 -1.45
CA LEU A 90 22.26 5.23 -1.02
C LEU A 90 21.27 5.94 -0.10
N GLY A 91 21.77 6.81 0.79
CA GLY A 91 20.97 7.65 1.68
C GLY A 91 20.11 8.65 0.91
N LYS A 92 20.64 9.24 -0.16
CA LYS A 92 19.87 10.09 -1.09
C LYS A 92 18.72 9.31 -1.72
N LEU A 93 18.98 8.13 -2.32
CA LEU A 93 17.94 7.31 -2.92
C LEU A 93 16.84 6.94 -1.91
N ARG A 94 17.24 6.57 -0.69
CA ARG A 94 16.29 6.28 0.39
C ARG A 94 15.44 7.50 0.75
N ALA A 95 16.04 8.69 0.80
CA ALA A 95 15.32 9.94 1.07
C ALA A 95 14.37 10.31 -0.08
N ASP A 96 14.74 10.04 -1.33
CA ASP A 96 13.88 10.27 -2.49
C ASP A 96 12.67 9.30 -2.49
N GLU A 97 12.87 8.03 -2.11
CA GLU A 97 11.81 7.01 -2.09
C GLU A 97 10.87 7.13 -0.88
N TYR A 98 11.41 7.36 0.31
CA TYR A 98 10.67 7.28 1.59
C TYR A 98 10.63 8.61 2.37
N GLY A 99 11.33 9.65 1.92
CA GLY A 99 11.36 10.96 2.56
C GLY A 99 11.92 10.95 3.99
N SER A 100 11.42 11.88 4.81
CA SER A 100 11.76 11.99 6.24
C SER A 100 11.45 10.73 7.05
N THR A 101 10.55 9.87 6.56
CA THR A 101 10.12 8.65 7.24
C THR A 101 11.21 7.58 7.23
N ALA A 102 12.11 7.61 6.26
CA ALA A 102 13.15 6.59 6.09
C ALA A 102 14.18 6.53 7.24
N TRP A 103 14.32 7.62 7.97
CA TRP A 103 15.25 7.78 9.09
C TRP A 103 14.57 7.52 10.44
N ARG A 104 13.24 7.44 10.48
CA ARG A 104 12.48 7.18 11.70
C ARG A 104 12.08 5.70 11.75
N PRO A 105 12.07 5.08 12.94
CA PRO A 105 11.49 3.76 13.08
C PRO A 105 10.01 3.82 12.68
N CYS A 106 9.50 2.76 12.04
CA CYS A 106 8.09 2.68 11.69
C CYS A 106 7.24 2.91 12.95
N PRO A 107 6.31 3.89 12.95
CA PRO A 107 5.49 4.17 14.13
C PRO A 107 4.55 3.00 14.47
N LEU A 108 4.36 2.07 13.53
CA LEU A 108 3.60 0.85 13.76
C LEU A 108 4.48 -0.19 14.46
N ARG A 109 3.89 -0.87 15.45
CA ARG A 109 4.53 -2.02 16.10
C ARG A 109 4.86 -3.10 15.07
N LYS A 110 5.86 -3.92 15.34
CA LYS A 110 6.20 -5.09 14.52
C LYS A 110 4.93 -5.95 14.32
N THR A 111 4.45 -6.03 13.08
CA THR A 111 3.28 -6.83 12.71
C THR A 111 3.68 -8.26 12.34
N ASN A 112 2.79 -9.22 12.51
CA ASN A 112 3.00 -10.59 12.02
C ASN A 112 3.15 -10.58 10.49
N LYS A 113 4.28 -11.10 9.98
CA LYS A 113 4.60 -11.14 8.54
C LYS A 113 3.52 -11.83 7.70
N ARG A 114 2.93 -12.93 8.21
CA ARG A 114 1.87 -13.67 7.50
C ARG A 114 0.61 -12.84 7.36
N PHE A 115 0.20 -12.17 8.44
CA PHE A 115 -0.96 -11.29 8.44
C PHE A 115 -0.77 -10.14 7.44
N LEU A 116 0.37 -9.45 7.51
CA LEU A 116 0.66 -8.34 6.60
C LEU A 116 0.64 -8.77 5.13
N ASN A 117 1.33 -9.86 4.79
CA ASN A 117 1.37 -10.35 3.41
C ASN A 117 -0.02 -10.76 2.92
N ARG A 118 -0.82 -11.45 3.75
CA ARG A 118 -2.18 -11.85 3.38
C ARG A 118 -3.07 -10.62 3.14
N THR A 119 -2.97 -9.61 4.00
CA THR A 119 -3.74 -8.37 3.89
C THR A 119 -3.35 -7.59 2.64
N LEU A 120 -2.06 -7.37 2.39
CA LEU A 120 -1.58 -6.65 1.21
C LEU A 120 -2.02 -7.35 -0.09
N LEU A 121 -1.81 -8.66 -0.19
CA LEU A 121 -2.22 -9.43 -1.37
C LEU A 121 -3.74 -9.41 -1.55
N SER A 122 -4.51 -9.51 -0.46
CA SER A 122 -5.97 -9.43 -0.51
C SER A 122 -6.45 -8.07 -1.01
N MET A 123 -5.86 -6.98 -0.51
CA MET A 123 -6.19 -5.61 -0.92
C MET A 123 -5.86 -5.37 -2.40
N VAL A 124 -4.67 -5.75 -2.85
CA VAL A 124 -4.25 -5.61 -4.25
C VAL A 124 -5.19 -6.38 -5.18
N ASN A 125 -5.49 -7.63 -4.84
CA ASN A 125 -6.40 -8.47 -5.63
C ASN A 125 -7.84 -7.93 -5.64
N HIS A 126 -8.32 -7.43 -4.51
CA HIS A 126 -9.63 -6.80 -4.42
C HIS A 126 -9.71 -5.56 -5.32
N ASN A 127 -8.73 -4.66 -5.24
CA ASN A 127 -8.67 -3.44 -6.04
C ASN A 127 -8.64 -3.75 -7.54
N ASN A 128 -7.83 -4.73 -7.96
CA ASN A 128 -7.81 -5.17 -9.35
C ASN A 128 -9.17 -5.71 -9.81
N ARG A 129 -9.82 -6.55 -9.00
CA ARG A 129 -11.16 -7.07 -9.31
C ARG A 129 -12.19 -5.95 -9.45
N VAL A 130 -12.17 -4.97 -8.55
CA VAL A 130 -13.08 -3.82 -8.60
C VAL A 130 -12.83 -2.98 -9.85
N LYS A 131 -11.57 -2.69 -10.18
CA LYS A 131 -11.19 -1.95 -11.39
C LYS A 131 -11.66 -2.66 -12.66
N GLN A 132 -11.49 -3.98 -12.74
CA GLN A 132 -11.96 -4.75 -13.89
C GLN A 132 -13.49 -4.77 -14.00
N LYS A 133 -14.20 -4.98 -12.89
CA LYS A 133 -15.68 -4.98 -12.88
C LYS A 133 -16.26 -3.62 -13.27
N THR A 134 -15.67 -2.54 -12.78
CA THR A 134 -16.12 -1.18 -13.10
C THR A 134 -15.89 -0.84 -14.56
N SER A 135 -14.69 -1.11 -15.10
CA SER A 135 -14.37 -0.96 -16.52
C SER A 135 -15.28 -1.81 -17.43
N HIS A 136 -15.50 -3.07 -17.07
CA HIS A 136 -16.41 -3.96 -17.80
C HIS A 136 -17.84 -3.41 -17.82
N ARG A 137 -18.35 -2.96 -16.66
CA ARG A 137 -19.69 -2.38 -16.55
C ARG A 137 -19.83 -1.09 -17.37
N SER A 138 -18.83 -0.21 -17.38
CA SER A 138 -18.87 0.99 -18.21
C SER A 138 -18.85 0.63 -19.70
N ARG A 139 -18.07 -0.37 -20.10
CA ARG A 139 -18.03 -0.85 -21.49
C ARG A 139 -19.39 -1.40 -21.94
N LEU A 140 -20.02 -2.24 -21.12
CA LEU A 140 -21.35 -2.78 -21.39
C LEU A 140 -22.41 -1.67 -21.52
N LYS A 141 -22.41 -0.70 -20.60
CA LYS A 141 -23.32 0.44 -20.68
C LYS A 141 -23.13 1.26 -21.96
N LEU A 142 -21.89 1.47 -22.38
CA LEU A 142 -21.60 2.21 -23.61
C LEU A 142 -22.09 1.44 -24.84
N THR A 143 -21.89 0.12 -24.89
CA THR A 143 -22.43 -0.72 -25.96
C THR A 143 -23.96 -0.72 -25.98
N GLU A 144 -24.62 -0.73 -24.83
CA GLU A 144 -26.08 -0.64 -24.74
C GLU A 144 -26.60 0.70 -25.25
N LEU A 145 -25.94 1.82 -24.92
CA LEU A 145 -26.32 3.14 -25.40
C LEU A 145 -26.15 3.28 -26.91
N VAL A 146 -25.06 2.74 -27.48
CA VAL A 146 -24.85 2.71 -28.93
C VAL A 146 -25.96 1.92 -29.61
N ARG A 147 -26.28 0.72 -29.11
CA ARG A 147 -27.33 -0.14 -29.67
C ARG A 147 -28.72 0.52 -29.59
N LYS A 148 -29.03 1.16 -28.46
CA LYS A 148 -30.31 1.88 -28.27
C LYS A 148 -30.41 3.09 -29.21
N GLY A 149 -29.33 3.84 -29.38
CA GLY A 149 -29.28 4.98 -30.31
C GLY A 149 -29.56 4.59 -31.77
N SER A 150 -29.08 3.42 -32.22
CA SER A 150 -29.40 2.91 -33.57
C SER A 150 -30.87 2.50 -33.72
N GLU A 151 -31.47 1.87 -32.71
CA GLU A 151 -32.89 1.46 -32.75
C GLU A 151 -33.83 2.68 -32.79
N ASP A 152 -33.52 3.72 -32.02
CA ASP A 152 -34.31 4.96 -31.99
C ASP A 152 -34.24 5.72 -33.33
N ARG A 153 -33.10 5.67 -34.05
CA ARG A 153 -32.95 6.24 -35.39
C ARG A 153 -33.80 5.49 -36.42
N GLN A 154 -33.70 4.16 -36.46
CA GLN A 154 -34.47 3.33 -37.40
C GLN A 154 -35.99 3.46 -37.18
N LYS A 155 -36.45 3.64 -35.94
CA LYS A 155 -37.86 3.84 -35.62
C LYS A 155 -38.40 5.21 -36.03
N LYS A 156 -37.54 6.24 -36.12
CA LYS A 156 -37.94 7.55 -36.67
C LYS A 156 -38.00 7.53 -38.20
N GLU A 157 -37.03 6.91 -38.86
CA GLU A 157 -37.00 6.79 -40.33
C GLU A 157 -38.17 5.95 -40.89
N SER A 158 -38.55 4.87 -40.20
CA SER A 158 -39.70 4.03 -40.58
C SER A 158 -41.07 4.68 -40.33
N LYS A 159 -41.14 5.77 -39.57
CA LYS A 159 -42.37 6.57 -39.39
C LYS A 159 -42.49 7.70 -40.41
N THR A 160 -41.37 8.24 -40.90
CA THR A 160 -41.38 9.31 -41.91
C THR A 160 -41.56 8.79 -43.33
N SER A 161 -41.29 7.50 -43.61
CA SER A 161 -41.48 6.91 -44.94
C SER A 161 -42.90 6.44 -45.24
N LYS A 162 -43.81 6.39 -44.26
CA LYS A 162 -45.23 6.02 -44.48
C LYS A 162 -46.13 7.15 -44.97
N ALA A 163 -45.59 8.36 -45.22
CA ALA A 163 -46.36 9.52 -45.67
C ALA A 163 -46.29 9.79 -47.19
N ASN A 164 -45.47 9.06 -47.97
CA ASN A 164 -45.34 9.28 -49.41
C ASN A 164 -45.54 7.98 -50.19
N THR A 165 -46.80 7.57 -50.35
CA THR A 165 -47.21 6.71 -51.46
C THR A 165 -48.24 7.45 -52.29
N ASN A 166 -47.79 8.11 -53.36
CA ASN A 166 -48.47 8.25 -54.64
C ASN A 166 -47.49 8.87 -55.64
N LYS A 167 -47.49 8.35 -56.87
CA LYS A 167 -46.62 8.66 -58.04
C LYS A 167 -45.20 8.09 -57.96
N GLU A 168 -44.62 7.46 -58.97
CA GLU A 168 -44.93 7.27 -60.41
C GLU A 168 -43.89 6.23 -60.93
N THR A 169 -44.11 5.75 -62.14
CA THR A 169 -43.56 4.55 -62.78
C THR A 169 -42.04 4.52 -63.06
N ASP A 170 -41.55 3.27 -63.23
CA ASP A 170 -40.60 2.78 -64.25
C ASP A 170 -39.12 2.44 -63.94
N LYS A 171 -38.86 1.14 -64.20
CA LYS A 171 -37.65 0.41 -64.64
C LYS A 171 -36.64 -0.14 -63.62
N PRO A 172 -36.25 -1.44 -63.77
CA PRO A 172 -35.15 -2.05 -63.02
C PRO A 172 -33.81 -1.80 -63.73
N PHE A 173 -32.79 -1.39 -62.96
CA PHE A 173 -31.39 -1.47 -63.39
C PHE A 173 -30.69 -2.64 -62.68
N PRO A 174 -29.77 -3.34 -63.37
CA PRO A 174 -29.26 -4.62 -62.92
C PRO A 174 -28.29 -4.48 -61.74
N VAL A 175 -28.36 -5.49 -60.87
CA VAL A 175 -27.40 -5.78 -59.82
C VAL A 175 -26.01 -5.96 -60.44
N ILE A 176 -25.09 -5.05 -60.14
CA ILE A 176 -23.66 -5.27 -60.34
C ILE A 176 -23.10 -5.80 -59.03
N ASN A 177 -22.90 -7.11 -58.97
CA ASN A 177 -22.04 -7.73 -57.98
C ASN A 177 -20.59 -7.42 -58.38
N LEU A 178 -19.88 -6.60 -57.60
CA LEU A 178 -18.42 -6.59 -57.60
C LEU A 178 -17.95 -7.51 -56.48
N ILE A 179 -17.70 -8.75 -56.86
CA ILE A 179 -16.73 -9.61 -56.20
C ILE A 179 -15.34 -9.25 -56.75
N ASP A 180 -14.31 -9.52 -55.95
CA ASP A 180 -12.86 -9.55 -56.20
C ASP A 180 -11.97 -8.33 -55.88
N ASP A 181 -11.20 -8.54 -54.81
CA ASP A 181 -9.73 -8.54 -54.71
C ASP A 181 -8.90 -7.24 -54.80
N SER A 182 -8.23 -6.90 -53.69
CA SER A 182 -6.75 -6.79 -53.63
C SER A 182 -6.21 -6.57 -52.19
N ASP A 183 -5.26 -7.45 -51.83
CA ASP A 183 -4.11 -7.43 -50.89
C ASP A 183 -4.22 -6.89 -49.45
#